data_AF-A0A367XDB0-F1
#
_entry.id   AF-A0A367XDB0-F1
#
_cell.length_a   1.000
_cell.length_b   1.000
_cell.length_c   1.000
_cell.angle_alpha   90.00
_cell.angle_beta   90.00
_cell.angle_gamma   90.00
#
_symmetry.space_group_name_H-M   'P 1'
#
loop_
_entity.id
_entity.type
_entity.pdbx_description
1 polymer ?
#
loop_
_entity_poly.entity_id
_entity_poly.type
_entity_poly.pdbx_seq_one_letter_code
_entity_poly.pdbx_strand_id
1 'polypeptide(L)'
;MPNTGKLHLLRPLLGTALVMTLAMFIPDNTALAQSASSQATPAAKTATSDAASTSGAPSDATGSNKTGDTGTAKTAAPAPAPHCDSDHMSLCEDTNELIWSKGFADKVGTFVGPGTASWLADHASRIDQMIQVLSGPPQMRQKIGDDLWLYGACRAHSCPEKGAVIVTNKGEITATAILHFACTKTCQDDYTLTILGPKDDKTLTDAIKNWAQTTIDDDAREFKKASPPKIVTVEHLAPGAPAKDTSTDKSKNTDQAAPANKKSAPAPTK
;
A
#
# COMPACT_ATOMS: atom_id res chain seq x y z
N MET A 1 65.02 40.89 0.65
CA MET A 1 65.23 41.21 2.07
C MET A 1 63.90 41.00 2.80
N PRO A 2 63.77 39.96 3.64
CA PRO A 2 62.57 39.74 4.44
C PRO A 2 62.68 40.51 5.75
N ASN A 3 61.63 41.21 6.16
CA ASN A 3 61.54 41.80 7.49
C ASN A 3 60.45 41.08 8.30
N THR A 4 60.89 40.69 9.48
CA THR A 4 60.23 39.95 10.55
C THR A 4 59.18 40.80 11.27
N GLY A 5 58.09 40.17 11.71
CA GLY A 5 57.12 40.81 12.61
C GLY A 5 56.20 39.79 13.28
N LYS A 6 56.72 39.13 14.31
CA LYS A 6 56.01 38.24 15.22
C LYS A 6 55.34 39.10 16.31
N LEU A 7 54.04 38.95 16.57
CA LEU A 7 53.46 39.26 17.87
C LEU A 7 52.27 38.34 18.16
N HIS A 8 52.44 37.56 19.23
CA HIS A 8 51.41 36.77 19.89
C HIS A 8 50.44 37.69 20.64
N LEU A 9 49.15 37.34 20.64
CA LEU A 9 48.26 37.65 21.76
C LEU A 9 47.18 36.60 21.90
N LEU A 10 47.20 35.95 23.07
CA LEU A 10 46.19 35.08 23.62
C LEU A 10 44.89 35.88 23.89
N ARG A 11 43.73 35.28 23.65
CA ARG A 11 42.85 34.75 24.71
C ARG A 11 41.55 34.15 24.17
N PRO A 12 40.93 33.23 24.92
CA PRO A 12 39.75 32.47 24.55
C PRO A 12 38.47 33.22 24.94
N LEU A 13 37.39 33.00 24.20
CA LEU A 13 36.04 33.28 24.68
C LEU A 13 35.21 32.00 24.65
N LEU A 14 34.88 31.56 25.86
CA LEU A 14 33.74 30.71 26.17
C LEU A 14 32.48 31.28 25.48
N GLY A 15 31.72 30.41 24.84
CA GLY A 15 30.41 30.73 24.27
C GLY A 15 29.48 29.54 24.38
N THR A 16 29.00 29.32 25.60
CA THR A 16 27.64 28.83 25.94
C THR A 16 27.02 27.74 25.06
N ALA A 17 26.93 26.54 25.66
CA ALA A 17 25.97 25.50 25.31
C ALA A 17 24.53 26.04 25.39
N LEU A 18 23.79 25.94 24.29
CA LEU A 18 22.33 26.06 24.27
C LEU A 18 21.76 24.65 24.15
N VAL A 19 21.50 24.02 25.29
CA VAL A 19 20.65 22.82 25.36
C VAL A 19 19.20 23.33 25.34
N MET A 20 18.59 23.35 24.17
CA MET A 20 17.13 23.53 24.04
C MET A 20 16.46 22.19 24.31
N THR A 21 16.05 22.01 25.57
CA THR A 21 15.14 20.94 25.99
C THR A 21 13.75 21.30 25.48
N LEU A 22 13.35 20.72 24.33
CA LEU A 22 11.97 20.80 23.85
C LEU A 22 11.20 19.63 24.48
N ALA A 23 10.47 19.92 25.56
CA ALA A 23 9.54 18.99 26.19
C ALA A 23 8.12 19.56 26.12
N MET A 24 7.19 18.67 25.75
CA MET A 24 5.72 18.81 25.76
C MET A 24 5.17 19.67 24.60
N PHE A 25 4.28 19.17 23.75
CA PHE A 25 2.98 18.58 24.05
C PHE A 25 2.63 17.41 23.11
N ILE A 26 2.16 16.30 23.68
CA ILE A 26 1.34 15.30 23.00
C ILE A 26 -0.11 15.70 23.25
N PRO A 27 -0.90 16.07 22.23
CA PRO A 27 -2.35 16.06 22.37
C PRO A 27 -2.87 14.67 22.04
N ASP A 28 -3.43 14.02 23.05
CA ASP A 28 -4.43 12.96 22.90
C ASP A 28 -5.58 13.49 22.02
N ASN A 29 -5.75 12.96 20.81
CA ASN A 29 -6.94 13.19 20.01
C ASN A 29 -7.75 11.90 19.93
N THR A 30 -8.44 11.62 21.03
CA THR A 30 -9.64 10.79 21.03
C THR A 30 -10.84 11.70 20.74
N ALA A 31 -11.67 11.29 19.78
CA ALA A 31 -12.98 11.83 19.45
C ALA A 31 -13.05 13.18 18.71
N LEU A 32 -13.32 13.11 17.41
CA LEU A 32 -14.26 14.00 16.72
C LEU A 32 -14.96 13.22 15.60
N ALA A 33 -15.99 12.46 15.99
CA ALA A 33 -17.10 12.16 15.10
C ALA A 33 -18.09 13.32 15.25
N GLN A 34 -18.20 14.19 14.23
CA GLN A 34 -19.39 15.02 14.05
C GLN A 34 -19.40 15.66 12.65
N SER A 35 -20.39 15.23 11.87
CA SER A 35 -21.23 16.04 10.98
C SER A 35 -20.54 17.00 9.99
N ALA A 36 -20.42 16.53 8.74
CA ALA A 36 -20.49 17.39 7.57
C ALA A 36 -21.63 16.91 6.67
N SER A 37 -22.82 17.50 6.89
CA SER A 37 -23.88 17.58 5.90
C SER A 37 -23.59 18.80 5.03
N SER A 38 -23.42 18.60 3.72
CA SER A 38 -23.57 19.65 2.71
C SER A 38 -23.80 19.02 1.34
N GLN A 39 -25.09 18.94 1.00
CA GLN A 39 -25.68 19.19 -0.32
C GLN A 39 -24.81 18.89 -1.56
N ALA A 40 -25.09 17.75 -2.19
CA ALA A 40 -24.93 17.58 -3.63
C ALA A 40 -26.29 17.21 -4.23
N THR A 41 -26.76 18.06 -5.13
CA THR A 41 -27.98 17.93 -5.93
C THR A 41 -27.92 16.68 -6.82
N PRO A 42 -28.93 15.81 -6.84
CA PRO A 42 -29.01 14.75 -7.85
C PRO A 42 -29.59 15.33 -9.15
N ALA A 43 -28.83 15.21 -10.23
CA ALA A 43 -29.31 15.42 -11.59
C ALA A 43 -30.42 14.40 -11.90
N ALA A 44 -31.54 14.92 -12.41
CA ALA A 44 -32.69 14.15 -12.86
C ALA A 44 -32.29 13.15 -13.96
N LYS A 45 -32.59 11.87 -13.75
CA LYS A 45 -32.74 10.88 -14.82
C LYS A 45 -34.20 10.47 -14.89
N THR A 46 -34.84 10.89 -15.97
CA THR A 46 -36.13 10.42 -16.47
C THR A 46 -36.09 8.91 -16.66
N ALA A 47 -36.92 8.18 -15.94
CA ALA A 47 -37.28 6.80 -16.24
C ALA A 47 -38.80 6.71 -16.26
N THR A 48 -39.34 6.72 -17.48
CA THR A 48 -40.73 6.44 -17.79
C THR A 48 -40.91 4.93 -17.82
N SER A 49 -41.80 4.39 -17.00
CA SER A 49 -42.46 3.10 -17.30
C SER A 49 -43.70 2.95 -16.42
N ASP A 50 -44.84 3.18 -17.07
CA ASP A 50 -46.17 2.82 -16.63
C ASP A 50 -46.29 1.31 -16.43
N ALA A 51 -46.91 0.88 -15.32
CA ALA A 51 -47.66 -0.37 -15.26
C ALA A 51 -48.72 -0.26 -14.16
N ALA A 52 -49.96 -0.45 -14.58
CA ALA A 52 -51.19 -0.20 -13.85
C ALA A 52 -51.36 -1.12 -12.62
N SER A 53 -51.85 -0.52 -11.53
CA SER A 53 -52.46 -1.22 -10.41
C SER A 53 -53.92 -1.52 -10.74
N THR A 54 -54.30 -2.79 -10.77
CA THR A 54 -55.70 -3.21 -10.73
C THR A 54 -56.00 -3.88 -9.40
N SER A 55 -56.95 -3.26 -8.70
CA SER A 55 -57.63 -3.71 -7.49
C SER A 55 -58.39 -5.03 -7.72
N GLY A 56 -58.27 -5.95 -6.76
CA GLY A 56 -59.14 -7.13 -6.67
C GLY A 56 -59.18 -7.68 -5.23
N ALA A 57 -60.29 -7.41 -4.54
CA ALA A 57 -60.88 -8.29 -3.51
C ALA A 57 -62.09 -8.99 -4.20
N PRO A 58 -62.67 -10.12 -3.71
CA PRO A 58 -63.02 -10.35 -2.30
C PRO A 58 -63.09 -11.82 -1.79
N SER A 59 -63.45 -11.94 -0.50
CA SER A 59 -64.38 -12.92 0.09
C SER A 59 -63.84 -14.05 0.99
N ASP A 60 -64.38 -13.97 2.22
CA ASP A 60 -64.52 -14.92 3.33
C ASP A 60 -64.56 -16.42 3.04
N ALA A 61 -63.95 -17.20 3.94
CA ALA A 61 -64.50 -18.48 4.41
C ALA A 61 -64.07 -18.78 5.86
N THR A 62 -65.07 -18.88 6.72
CA THR A 62 -65.07 -19.35 8.11
C THR A 62 -64.56 -20.79 8.23
N GLY A 63 -63.68 -21.06 9.21
CA GLY A 63 -63.27 -22.42 9.56
C GLY A 63 -62.51 -22.47 10.88
N SER A 64 -63.26 -22.62 11.98
CA SER A 64 -62.72 -22.92 13.30
C SER A 64 -61.98 -24.26 13.30
N ASN A 65 -60.74 -24.30 13.79
CA ASN A 65 -60.23 -25.50 14.45
C ASN A 65 -59.28 -25.14 15.60
N LYS A 66 -59.46 -25.86 16.71
CA LYS A 66 -58.90 -25.59 18.03
C LYS A 66 -57.74 -26.53 18.31
N THR A 67 -56.79 -26.04 19.09
CA THR A 67 -55.81 -26.77 19.94
C THR A 67 -54.57 -27.33 19.25
N GLY A 68 -53.42 -26.78 19.64
CA GLY A 68 -52.08 -27.24 19.28
C GLY A 68 -51.04 -26.34 19.93
N ASP A 69 -50.87 -26.48 21.24
CA ASP A 69 -49.75 -25.94 22.01
C ASP A 69 -48.43 -26.45 21.41
N THR A 70 -47.68 -25.56 20.78
CA THR A 70 -46.23 -25.70 20.63
C THR A 70 -45.63 -24.30 20.76
N GLY A 71 -44.73 -24.17 21.73
CA GLY A 71 -44.17 -22.91 22.19
C GLY A 71 -43.73 -22.00 21.04
N THR A 72 -43.99 -20.72 21.23
CA THR A 72 -43.41 -19.62 20.45
C THR A 72 -41.89 -19.73 20.53
N ALA A 73 -41.30 -20.46 19.58
CA ALA A 73 -39.91 -20.27 19.22
C ALA A 73 -39.79 -18.81 18.79
N LYS A 74 -39.23 -17.99 19.68
CA LYS A 74 -38.83 -16.62 19.38
C LYS A 74 -37.87 -16.71 18.20
N THR A 75 -38.38 -16.48 16.99
CA THR A 75 -37.57 -16.40 15.77
C THR A 75 -36.43 -15.44 16.06
N ALA A 76 -35.21 -15.98 16.12
CA ALA A 76 -34.03 -15.15 16.33
C ALA A 76 -34.02 -14.08 15.25
N ALA A 77 -33.79 -12.82 15.65
CA ALA A 77 -33.61 -11.74 14.69
C ALA A 77 -32.50 -12.16 13.71
N PRO A 78 -32.63 -11.83 12.40
CA PRO A 78 -31.58 -12.11 11.44
C PRO A 78 -30.26 -11.55 11.95
N ALA A 79 -29.17 -12.33 11.82
CA ALA A 79 -27.85 -11.82 12.12
C ALA A 79 -27.59 -10.56 11.27
N PRO A 80 -26.95 -9.52 11.81
CA PRO A 80 -26.56 -8.35 11.03
C PRO A 80 -25.80 -8.78 9.77
N ALA A 81 -26.09 -8.13 8.64
CA ALA A 81 -25.33 -8.37 7.43
C ALA A 81 -23.84 -8.06 7.68
N PRO A 82 -22.90 -8.84 7.11
CA PRO A 82 -21.49 -8.55 7.28
C PRO A 82 -21.18 -7.18 6.67
N HIS A 83 -20.32 -6.42 7.35
CA HIS A 83 -19.85 -5.10 6.94
C HIS A 83 -18.37 -5.16 6.59
N CYS A 84 -17.85 -4.15 5.90
CA CYS A 84 -16.42 -3.99 5.69
C CYS A 84 -15.67 -3.96 7.03
N ASP A 85 -14.85 -4.98 7.27
CA ASP A 85 -13.95 -5.12 8.42
C ASP A 85 -12.75 -6.01 8.06
N SER A 86 -11.89 -6.32 9.04
CA SER A 86 -10.70 -7.17 8.81
C SER A 86 -11.03 -8.57 8.30
N ASP A 87 -12.18 -9.12 8.66
CA ASP A 87 -12.56 -10.49 8.31
C ASP A 87 -13.44 -10.53 7.06
N HIS A 88 -13.93 -9.37 6.62
CA HIS A 88 -14.73 -9.19 5.42
C HIS A 88 -14.20 -8.06 4.54
N MET A 89 -12.88 -7.95 4.37
CA MET A 89 -12.24 -6.87 3.59
C MET A 89 -12.77 -6.75 2.17
N SER A 90 -13.18 -7.86 1.54
CA SER A 90 -13.79 -7.87 0.21
C SER A 90 -15.13 -7.14 0.13
N LEU A 91 -15.74 -6.80 1.26
CA LEU A 91 -16.98 -6.02 1.32
C LEU A 91 -16.73 -4.51 1.27
N CYS A 92 -15.51 -4.03 1.54
CA CYS A 92 -15.15 -2.61 1.44
C CYS A 92 -15.27 -2.12 0.01
N GLU A 93 -15.98 -1.01 -0.26
CA GLU A 93 -16.24 -0.55 -1.63
C GLU A 93 -15.01 0.04 -2.31
N ASP A 94 -14.16 0.70 -1.53
CA ASP A 94 -12.94 1.35 -1.97
C ASP A 94 -11.79 1.18 -0.95
N THR A 95 -10.61 1.68 -1.33
CA THR A 95 -9.42 1.59 -0.48
C THR A 95 -9.54 2.41 0.80
N ASN A 96 -10.33 3.49 0.82
CA ASN A 96 -10.49 4.32 2.02
C ASN A 96 -11.27 3.54 3.09
N GLU A 97 -12.39 2.92 2.73
CA GLU A 97 -13.11 2.02 3.65
C GLU A 97 -12.21 0.89 4.15
N LEU A 98 -11.39 0.30 3.26
CA LEU A 98 -10.48 -0.78 3.61
C LEU A 98 -9.41 -0.34 4.63
N ILE A 99 -8.70 0.77 4.40
CA ILE A 99 -7.58 1.16 5.27
C ILE A 99 -8.02 1.59 6.67
N TRP A 100 -9.24 2.15 6.79
CA TRP A 100 -9.83 2.55 8.06
C TRP A 100 -10.59 1.42 8.75
N SER A 101 -10.76 0.28 8.07
CA SER A 101 -11.37 -0.90 8.67
C SER A 101 -10.52 -1.43 9.82
N LYS A 102 -11.20 -1.87 10.87
CA LYS A 102 -10.54 -2.40 12.08
C LYS A 102 -9.63 -3.57 11.70
N GLY A 103 -8.36 -3.52 12.10
CA GLY A 103 -7.41 -4.63 11.94
C GLY A 103 -6.74 -4.72 10.55
N PHE A 104 -7.05 -3.83 9.61
CA PHE A 104 -6.38 -3.83 8.30
C PHE A 104 -4.86 -3.64 8.42
N ALA A 105 -4.43 -2.64 9.20
CA ALA A 105 -3.00 -2.37 9.41
C ALA A 105 -2.27 -3.59 10.01
N ASP A 106 -2.91 -4.33 10.92
CA ASP A 106 -2.35 -5.54 11.51
C ASP A 106 -2.20 -6.67 10.48
N LYS A 107 -3.18 -6.84 9.58
CA LYS A 107 -3.08 -7.84 8.49
C LYS A 107 -2.00 -7.47 7.48
N VAL A 108 -1.89 -6.19 7.11
CA VAL A 108 -0.77 -5.70 6.28
C VAL A 108 0.56 -5.96 6.96
N GLY A 109 0.68 -5.64 8.25
CA GLY A 109 1.89 -5.88 9.04
C GLY A 109 2.27 -7.36 9.10
N THR A 110 1.29 -8.24 9.29
CA THR A 110 1.47 -9.70 9.29
C THR A 110 1.93 -10.22 7.93
N PHE A 111 1.31 -9.74 6.84
CA PHE A 111 1.63 -10.18 5.48
C PHE A 111 2.98 -9.66 5.00
N VAL A 112 3.19 -8.33 5.05
CA VAL A 112 4.44 -7.69 4.61
C VAL A 112 5.61 -8.19 5.46
N GLY A 113 5.36 -8.35 6.77
CA GLY A 113 6.33 -8.77 7.76
C GLY A 113 7.33 -7.67 8.14
N PRO A 114 8.19 -7.94 9.13
CA PRO A 114 9.13 -6.94 9.63
C PRO A 114 10.25 -6.62 8.63
N GLY A 115 11.01 -5.59 8.96
CA GLY A 115 12.21 -5.18 8.23
C GLY A 115 12.07 -3.81 7.57
N THR A 116 13.13 -3.42 6.89
CA THR A 116 13.28 -2.11 6.27
C THR A 116 13.40 -2.22 4.76
N ALA A 117 13.05 -1.16 4.05
CA ALA A 117 13.26 -1.02 2.62
C ALA A 117 13.42 0.46 2.26
N SER A 118 14.00 0.74 1.09
CA SER A 118 14.14 2.09 0.54
C SER A 118 13.16 2.32 -0.61
N TRP A 119 11.87 2.02 -0.38
CA TRP A 119 10.84 2.18 -1.41
C TRP A 119 10.49 3.66 -1.60
N LEU A 120 10.11 4.32 -0.50
CA LEU A 120 9.70 5.72 -0.40
C LEU A 120 10.69 6.56 0.42
N ALA A 121 11.32 5.92 1.43
CA ALA A 121 12.28 6.56 2.33
C ALA A 121 13.39 5.56 2.68
N ASP A 122 14.62 6.06 2.75
CA ASP A 122 15.80 5.22 2.92
C ASP A 122 15.78 4.42 4.24
N HIS A 123 15.96 3.11 4.14
CA HIS A 123 15.96 2.16 5.27
C HIS A 123 14.77 2.32 6.25
N ALA A 124 13.60 2.72 5.75
CA ALA A 124 12.40 2.88 6.56
C ALA A 124 11.61 1.56 6.70
N SER A 125 10.70 1.50 7.67
CA SER A 125 9.81 0.35 7.90
C SER A 125 9.05 -0.04 6.62
N ARG A 126 9.07 -1.33 6.26
CA ARG A 126 8.29 -1.85 5.12
C ARG A 126 6.79 -1.69 5.34
N ILE A 127 6.34 -1.96 6.57
CA ILE A 127 4.94 -1.89 6.95
C ILE A 127 4.44 -0.45 6.82
N ASP A 128 5.17 0.50 7.38
CA ASP A 128 4.76 1.91 7.36
C ASP A 128 4.74 2.46 5.93
N GLN A 129 5.71 2.08 5.10
CA GLN A 129 5.74 2.48 3.70
C GLN A 129 4.56 1.88 2.91
N MET A 130 4.19 0.62 3.16
CA MET A 130 3.02 0.00 2.54
C MET A 130 1.72 0.70 2.94
N ILE A 131 1.55 1.04 4.21
CA ILE A 131 0.36 1.79 4.67
C ILE A 131 0.32 3.19 4.07
N GLN A 132 1.47 3.87 3.99
CA GLN A 132 1.56 5.23 3.44
C GLN A 132 1.08 5.31 1.99
N VAL A 133 1.43 4.34 1.13
CA VAL A 133 1.02 4.37 -0.28
C VAL A 133 -0.47 4.06 -0.50
N LEU A 134 -1.16 3.62 0.55
CA LEU A 134 -2.59 3.37 0.53
C LEU A 134 -3.41 4.51 1.14
N SER A 135 -2.76 5.56 1.68
CA SER A 135 -3.41 6.55 2.55
C SER A 135 -3.90 7.83 1.84
N GLY A 136 -3.77 7.93 0.52
CA GLY A 136 -4.23 9.06 -0.27
C GLY A 136 -5.60 8.83 -0.91
N PRO A 137 -5.93 9.56 -1.99
CA PRO A 137 -7.15 9.35 -2.76
C PRO A 137 -7.43 7.86 -3.07
N PRO A 138 -8.63 7.35 -2.73
CA PRO A 138 -8.95 5.95 -2.92
C PRO A 138 -9.26 5.64 -4.39
N GLN A 139 -9.02 4.38 -4.78
CA GLN A 139 -9.60 3.80 -5.97
C GLN A 139 -10.72 2.83 -5.58
N MET A 140 -11.73 2.72 -6.44
CA MET A 140 -12.77 1.68 -6.31
C MET A 140 -12.13 0.30 -6.41
N ARG A 141 -12.63 -0.66 -5.63
CA ARG A 141 -12.15 -2.05 -5.72
C ARG A 141 -12.35 -2.64 -7.11
N GLN A 142 -11.45 -3.50 -7.54
CA GLN A 142 -11.50 -4.20 -8.81
C GLN A 142 -11.59 -5.71 -8.57
N LYS A 143 -12.57 -6.38 -9.20
CA LYS A 143 -12.61 -7.85 -9.19
C LYS A 143 -11.60 -8.38 -10.21
N ILE A 144 -10.63 -9.18 -9.76
CA ILE A 144 -9.54 -9.69 -10.62
C ILE A 144 -9.51 -11.22 -10.74
N GLY A 145 -10.46 -11.90 -10.10
CA GLY A 145 -10.69 -13.34 -10.16
C GLY A 145 -11.98 -13.70 -9.44
N ASP A 146 -12.30 -14.98 -9.34
CA ASP A 146 -13.55 -15.41 -8.70
C ASP A 146 -13.59 -15.04 -7.20
N ASP A 147 -12.45 -15.15 -6.54
CA ASP A 147 -12.28 -14.95 -5.10
C ASP A 147 -11.37 -13.77 -4.74
N LEU A 148 -10.99 -12.93 -5.71
CA LEU A 148 -9.93 -11.93 -5.53
C LEU A 148 -10.37 -10.52 -5.87
N TRP A 149 -10.02 -9.60 -4.97
CA TRP A 149 -10.28 -8.16 -5.10
C TRP A 149 -9.00 -7.36 -4.94
N LEU A 150 -8.75 -6.46 -5.88
CA LEU A 150 -7.65 -5.50 -5.84
C LEU A 150 -8.15 -4.15 -5.36
N TYR A 151 -7.43 -3.60 -4.38
CA TYR A 151 -7.61 -2.26 -3.85
C TYR A 151 -6.36 -1.46 -4.13
N GLY A 152 -6.51 -0.29 -4.75
CA GLY A 152 -5.40 0.60 -5.07
C GLY A 152 -5.61 1.99 -4.50
N ALA A 153 -4.53 2.70 -4.25
CA ALA A 153 -4.54 4.11 -3.88
C ALA A 153 -3.18 4.74 -4.17
N CYS A 154 -3.04 6.03 -3.88
CA CYS A 154 -1.76 6.70 -3.92
C CYS A 154 -1.32 7.17 -2.54
N ARG A 155 -0.03 7.52 -2.40
CA ARG A 155 0.48 8.13 -1.18
C ARG A 155 -0.08 9.54 -1.02
N ALA A 156 -0.53 9.87 0.18
CA ALA A 156 -0.98 11.22 0.50
C ALA A 156 0.10 12.26 0.14
N HIS A 157 -0.29 13.32 -0.58
CA HIS A 157 0.58 14.41 -1.05
C HIS A 157 1.71 14.01 -2.02
N SER A 158 1.81 12.74 -2.43
CA SER A 158 2.81 12.24 -3.39
C SER A 158 2.16 11.19 -4.29
N CYS A 159 1.12 11.61 -5.00
CA CYS A 159 0.25 10.68 -5.73
C CYS A 159 0.91 9.89 -6.88
N PRO A 160 2.07 10.29 -7.43
CA PRO A 160 2.87 9.41 -8.29
C PRO A 160 3.32 8.11 -7.60
N GLU A 161 3.51 8.11 -6.28
CA GLU A 161 3.81 6.89 -5.51
C GLU A 161 2.50 6.21 -5.12
N LYS A 162 2.37 4.91 -5.42
CA LYS A 162 1.08 4.21 -5.34
C LYS A 162 1.20 2.84 -4.71
N GLY A 163 0.10 2.38 -4.14
CA GLY A 163 0.01 1.11 -3.44
C GLY A 163 -1.17 0.30 -3.92
N ALA A 164 -1.02 -1.02 -3.89
CA ALA A 164 -2.13 -1.94 -4.05
C ALA A 164 -2.07 -3.09 -3.06
N VAL A 165 -3.24 -3.63 -2.71
CA VAL A 165 -3.41 -4.87 -1.96
C VAL A 165 -4.45 -5.74 -2.67
N ILE A 166 -4.16 -7.04 -2.75
CA ILE A 166 -5.11 -8.05 -3.22
C ILE A 166 -5.56 -8.87 -2.03
N VAL A 167 -6.88 -8.95 -1.84
CA VAL A 167 -7.53 -9.72 -0.78
C VAL A 167 -8.45 -10.80 -1.34
N THR A 168 -8.61 -11.88 -0.60
CA THR A 168 -9.63 -12.90 -0.87
C THR A 168 -11.02 -12.45 -0.42
N ASN A 169 -12.10 -13.17 -0.80
CA ASN A 169 -13.43 -12.91 -0.20
C ASN A 169 -13.49 -13.17 1.32
N LYS A 170 -12.48 -13.86 1.87
CA LYS A 170 -12.34 -14.12 3.31
C LYS A 170 -11.48 -13.06 4.02
N GLY A 171 -11.09 -12.00 3.33
CA GLY A 171 -10.26 -10.94 3.88
C GLY A 171 -8.80 -11.34 4.15
N GLU A 172 -8.28 -12.33 3.43
CA GLU A 172 -6.86 -12.70 3.48
C GLU A 172 -6.08 -11.91 2.44
N ILE A 173 -4.96 -11.29 2.84
CA ILE A 173 -4.05 -10.63 1.89
C ILE A 173 -3.23 -11.70 1.17
N THR A 174 -3.26 -11.66 -0.16
CA THR A 174 -2.54 -12.62 -1.04
C THR A 174 -1.36 -11.98 -1.75
N ALA A 175 -1.44 -10.67 -2.02
CA ALA A 175 -0.35 -9.88 -2.55
C ALA A 175 -0.49 -8.41 -2.16
N THR A 176 0.65 -7.72 -2.10
CA THR A 176 0.70 -6.26 -2.02
C THR A 176 1.70 -5.73 -3.04
N ALA A 177 1.55 -4.48 -3.44
CA ALA A 177 2.45 -3.84 -4.37
C ALA A 177 2.69 -2.37 -4.02
N ILE A 178 3.89 -1.90 -4.35
CA ILE A 178 4.26 -0.49 -4.30
C ILE A 178 4.84 -0.09 -5.65
N LEU A 179 4.32 0.99 -6.21
CA LEU A 179 4.86 1.70 -7.35
C LEU A 179 5.63 2.93 -6.83
N HIS A 180 6.94 2.97 -7.03
CA HIS A 180 7.81 3.97 -6.42
C HIS A 180 9.03 4.29 -7.30
N PHE A 181 9.72 5.39 -7.00
CA PHE A 181 10.89 5.86 -7.76
C PHE A 181 12.24 5.31 -7.25
N ALA A 182 12.23 4.22 -6.47
CA ALA A 182 13.42 3.64 -5.83
C ALA A 182 14.36 4.69 -5.22
N CYS A 183 13.94 5.29 -4.12
CA CYS A 183 14.66 6.40 -3.48
C CYS A 183 15.71 5.89 -2.49
N THR A 184 16.99 5.96 -2.88
CA THR A 184 18.13 5.86 -1.94
C THR A 184 18.64 7.26 -1.61
N LYS A 185 19.87 7.62 -2.04
CA LYS A 185 20.39 9.00 -1.94
C LYS A 185 19.76 9.96 -2.95
N THR A 186 19.33 9.44 -4.09
CA THR A 186 18.58 10.14 -5.14
C THR A 186 17.47 9.23 -5.64
N CYS A 187 16.30 9.78 -5.95
CA CYS A 187 15.23 9.03 -6.59
C CYS A 187 15.47 8.92 -8.10
N GLN A 188 15.00 7.83 -8.69
CA GLN A 188 14.97 7.65 -10.14
C GLN A 188 13.81 8.43 -10.76
N ASP A 189 13.88 8.72 -12.06
CA ASP A 189 12.79 9.36 -12.78
C ASP A 189 11.71 8.36 -13.24
N ASP A 190 12.09 7.09 -13.34
CA ASP A 190 11.22 5.98 -13.76
C ASP A 190 10.83 5.10 -12.56
N TYR A 191 9.69 4.41 -12.71
CA TYR A 191 9.14 3.57 -11.66
C TYR A 191 9.85 2.22 -11.51
N THR A 192 9.96 1.80 -10.26
CA THR A 192 10.09 0.41 -9.82
C THR A 192 8.74 -0.04 -9.27
N LEU A 193 8.29 -1.21 -9.71
CA LEU A 193 7.13 -1.91 -9.17
C LEU A 193 7.62 -3.04 -8.29
N THR A 194 7.47 -2.89 -6.97
CA THR A 194 7.78 -3.96 -6.01
C THR A 194 6.51 -4.71 -5.66
N ILE A 195 6.51 -6.03 -5.88
CA ILE A 195 5.40 -6.95 -5.59
C ILE A 195 5.81 -7.86 -4.44
N LEU A 196 5.00 -7.88 -3.37
CA LEU A 196 5.13 -8.84 -2.28
C LEU A 196 4.04 -9.90 -2.43
N GLY A 197 4.41 -11.15 -2.64
CA GLY A 197 3.47 -12.24 -2.88
C GLY A 197 4.14 -13.47 -3.49
N PRO A 198 3.37 -14.52 -3.83
CA PRO A 198 3.89 -15.69 -4.50
C PRO A 198 4.39 -15.34 -5.91
N LYS A 199 5.70 -15.50 -6.15
CA LYS A 199 6.35 -15.12 -7.42
C LYS A 199 5.80 -15.89 -8.64
N ASP A 200 5.40 -17.13 -8.44
CA ASP A 200 4.95 -18.02 -9.51
C ASP A 200 3.43 -17.91 -9.77
N ASP A 201 2.71 -17.07 -9.01
CA ASP A 201 1.31 -16.77 -9.28
C ASP A 201 1.19 -15.69 -10.38
N LYS A 202 0.95 -16.17 -11.59
CA LYS A 202 0.78 -15.32 -12.77
C LYS A 202 -0.49 -14.47 -12.70
N THR A 203 -1.56 -14.97 -12.08
CA THR A 203 -2.82 -14.23 -11.95
C THR A 203 -2.63 -12.98 -11.12
N LEU A 204 -2.02 -13.12 -9.93
CA LEU A 204 -1.72 -12.00 -9.05
C LEU A 204 -0.71 -11.04 -9.68
N THR A 205 0.36 -11.59 -10.27
CA THR A 205 1.41 -10.77 -10.89
C THR A 205 0.88 -9.95 -12.07
N ASP A 206 0.08 -10.55 -12.96
CA ASP A 206 -0.47 -9.85 -14.12
C ASP A 206 -1.52 -8.82 -13.71
N ALA A 207 -2.37 -9.13 -12.72
CA ALA A 207 -3.34 -8.18 -12.19
C ALA A 207 -2.65 -6.93 -11.64
N ILE A 208 -1.58 -7.09 -10.86
CA ILE A 208 -0.81 -5.96 -10.33
C ILE A 208 -0.12 -5.17 -11.43
N LYS A 209 0.52 -5.84 -12.40
CA LYS A 209 1.17 -5.15 -13.53
C LYS A 209 0.16 -4.36 -14.36
N ASN A 210 -1.00 -4.94 -14.64
CA ASN A 210 -2.07 -4.28 -15.37
C ASN A 210 -2.64 -3.09 -14.60
N TRP A 211 -2.84 -3.23 -13.28
CA TRP A 211 -3.26 -2.13 -12.41
C TRP A 211 -2.24 -0.98 -12.41
N ALA A 212 -0.95 -1.31 -12.25
CA ALA A 212 0.11 -0.32 -12.22
C ALA A 212 0.21 0.43 -13.55
N GLN A 213 0.19 -0.29 -14.68
CA GLN A 213 0.22 0.33 -16.00
C GLN A 213 -1.01 1.21 -16.25
N THR A 214 -2.22 0.71 -15.95
CA THR A 214 -3.46 1.48 -16.10
C THR A 214 -3.39 2.78 -15.30
N THR A 215 -2.91 2.72 -14.05
CA THR A 215 -2.84 3.92 -13.22
C THR A 215 -1.80 4.93 -13.71
N ILE A 216 -0.68 4.47 -14.27
CA ILE A 216 0.31 5.35 -14.93
C ILE A 216 -0.31 6.03 -16.15
N ASP A 217 -1.03 5.26 -16.98
CA ASP A 217 -1.68 5.77 -18.17
C ASP A 217 -2.79 6.78 -17.82
N ASP A 218 -3.53 6.53 -16.73
CA ASP A 218 -4.56 7.43 -16.22
C ASP A 218 -3.96 8.76 -15.76
N ASP A 219 -2.90 8.72 -14.95
CA ASP A 219 -2.16 9.90 -14.53
C ASP A 219 -1.59 10.68 -15.74
N ALA A 220 -1.03 9.96 -16.72
CA ALA A 220 -0.48 10.57 -17.93
C ALA A 220 -1.54 11.36 -18.71
N ARG A 221 -2.75 10.80 -18.83
CA ARG A 221 -3.90 11.44 -19.48
C ARG A 221 -4.42 12.62 -18.66
N GLU A 222 -4.60 12.46 -17.36
CA GLU A 222 -5.11 13.50 -16.46
C GLU A 222 -4.18 14.72 -16.44
N PHE A 223 -2.88 14.48 -16.30
CA PHE A 223 -1.87 15.54 -16.19
C PHE A 223 -1.25 15.98 -17.53
N LYS A 224 -1.73 15.46 -18.66
CA LYS A 224 -1.26 15.79 -20.03
C LYS A 224 0.27 15.70 -20.16
N LYS A 225 0.89 14.69 -19.54
CA LYS A 225 2.35 14.51 -19.55
C LYS A 225 2.80 13.95 -20.90
N ALA A 226 3.66 14.68 -21.61
CA ALA A 226 4.21 14.23 -22.89
C ALA A 226 5.17 13.03 -22.76
N SER A 227 5.75 12.83 -21.57
CA SER A 227 6.64 11.71 -21.27
C SER A 227 6.40 11.26 -19.83
N PRO A 228 5.35 10.47 -19.58
CA PRO A 228 5.10 9.94 -18.24
C PRO A 228 6.21 8.96 -17.84
N PRO A 229 6.55 8.87 -16.53
CA PRO A 229 7.43 7.83 -16.03
C PRO A 229 6.91 6.44 -16.40
N LYS A 230 7.82 5.50 -16.67
CA LYS A 230 7.50 4.12 -17.03
C LYS A 230 8.02 3.15 -15.98
N ILE A 231 7.48 1.94 -15.96
CA ILE A 231 8.01 0.86 -15.11
C ILE A 231 9.26 0.29 -15.79
N VAL A 232 10.43 0.52 -15.20
CA VAL A 232 11.72 -0.02 -15.71
C VAL A 232 12.16 -1.28 -14.95
N THR A 233 11.67 -1.46 -13.73
CA THR A 233 12.01 -2.58 -12.86
C THR A 233 10.75 -3.16 -12.24
N VAL A 234 10.65 -4.49 -12.24
CA VAL A 234 9.66 -5.24 -11.46
C VAL A 234 10.40 -6.16 -10.51
N GLU A 235 10.21 -5.94 -9.21
CA GLU A 235 10.79 -6.75 -8.16
C GLU A 235 9.73 -7.66 -7.54
N HIS A 236 10.08 -8.91 -7.29
CA HIS A 236 9.23 -9.86 -6.57
C HIS A 236 9.92 -10.24 -5.27
N LEU A 237 9.25 -9.97 -4.16
CA LEU A 237 9.70 -10.29 -2.81
C LEU A 237 8.72 -11.28 -2.18
N ALA A 238 9.25 -12.24 -1.43
CA ALA A 238 8.38 -13.08 -0.62
C ALA A 238 7.82 -12.27 0.57
N PRO A 239 6.54 -12.46 0.94
CA PRO A 239 5.97 -11.93 2.18
C PRO A 239 6.81 -12.36 3.38
N GLY A 240 7.06 -11.46 4.34
CA GLY A 240 7.85 -11.76 5.54
C GLY A 240 9.31 -12.12 5.33
N ALA A 241 9.83 -12.16 4.09
CA ALA A 241 11.25 -12.39 3.86
C ALA A 241 12.09 -11.26 4.47
N PRO A 242 13.24 -11.57 5.12
CA PRO A 242 14.15 -10.53 5.57
C PRO A 242 14.62 -9.73 4.36
N ALA A 243 14.45 -8.41 4.41
CA ALA A 243 14.91 -7.54 3.35
C ALA A 243 16.44 -7.68 3.22
N LYS A 244 16.92 -8.16 2.07
CA LYS A 244 18.29 -7.88 1.67
C LYS A 244 18.29 -6.44 1.20
N ASP A 245 19.07 -5.58 1.84
CA ASP A 245 19.37 -4.25 1.31
C ASP A 245 19.95 -4.42 -0.09
N THR A 246 19.16 -4.21 -1.15
CA THR A 246 19.60 -4.30 -2.55
C THR A 246 20.48 -3.13 -2.99
N SER A 247 21.00 -2.36 -2.03
CA SER A 247 21.87 -1.19 -2.27
C SER A 247 23.33 -1.55 -2.63
N THR A 248 23.72 -2.83 -2.61
CA THR A 248 25.10 -3.22 -2.98
C THR A 248 25.17 -4.59 -3.63
N ASP A 249 24.87 -4.68 -4.93
CA ASP A 249 25.55 -5.67 -5.77
C ASP A 249 25.56 -5.31 -7.26
N LYS A 250 26.36 -4.30 -7.59
CA LYS A 250 26.86 -4.12 -8.96
C LYS A 250 28.36 -3.80 -8.92
N SER A 251 29.13 -4.71 -8.32
CA SER A 251 30.59 -4.71 -8.49
C SER A 251 31.17 -6.11 -8.33
N LYS A 252 30.87 -6.99 -9.30
CA LYS A 252 31.77 -8.09 -9.66
C LYS A 252 31.36 -8.71 -10.98
N ASN A 253 31.93 -8.22 -12.07
CA ASN A 253 32.29 -9.09 -13.19
C ASN A 253 33.34 -8.44 -14.08
N THR A 254 34.62 -8.61 -13.74
CA THR A 254 35.71 -8.60 -14.73
C THR A 254 36.90 -9.40 -14.19
N ASP A 255 36.70 -10.69 -13.92
CA ASP A 255 37.84 -11.62 -13.88
C ASP A 255 38.12 -12.07 -15.31
N GLN A 256 38.99 -11.31 -15.96
CA GLN A 256 39.62 -11.69 -17.21
C GLN A 256 40.70 -12.73 -16.88
N ALA A 257 40.43 -13.97 -17.26
CA ALA A 257 41.37 -15.08 -17.15
C ALA A 257 42.65 -14.77 -17.93
N ALA A 258 43.79 -14.77 -17.23
CA ALA A 258 45.12 -14.86 -17.84
C ALA A 258 45.68 -16.29 -17.59
N PRO A 259 46.21 -16.96 -18.61
CA PRO A 259 46.66 -18.35 -18.48
C PRO A 259 47.99 -18.47 -17.74
N ALA A 260 48.05 -19.53 -16.92
CA ALA A 260 49.24 -19.98 -16.22
C ALA A 260 50.38 -20.31 -17.19
N ASN A 261 51.58 -19.79 -16.91
CA ASN A 261 52.81 -20.33 -17.49
C ASN A 261 53.77 -20.73 -16.36
N LYS A 262 53.96 -22.05 -16.22
CA LYS A 262 54.93 -22.70 -15.35
C LYS A 262 56.33 -22.41 -15.87
N LYS A 263 57.25 -21.99 -14.99
CA LYS A 263 58.69 -22.14 -15.26
C LYS A 263 59.39 -22.69 -14.03
N SER A 264 59.78 -23.96 -14.15
CA SER A 264 60.60 -24.71 -13.22
C SER A 264 62.01 -24.12 -13.10
N ALA A 265 62.57 -24.22 -11.89
CA ALA A 265 63.99 -24.01 -11.59
C ALA A 265 64.89 -25.05 -12.30
N PRO A 266 66.22 -24.90 -12.31
CA PRO A 266 67.01 -25.22 -11.09
C PRO A 266 68.25 -24.33 -10.83
N ALA A 267 68.73 -24.38 -9.59
CA ALA A 267 70.09 -24.00 -9.20
C ALA A 267 71.12 -24.99 -9.76
N PRO A 268 72.42 -24.62 -9.77
CA PRO A 268 73.28 -25.27 -8.79
C PRO A 268 74.38 -24.36 -8.18
N THR A 269 74.73 -24.71 -6.93
CA THR A 269 76.04 -24.54 -6.28
C THR A 269 77.18 -25.06 -7.19
N LYS A 270 78.41 -24.58 -7.17
CA LYS A 270 79.32 -24.19 -6.08
C LYS A 270 80.47 -23.39 -6.68
#